data_AF-A0A2C6MHW1-F1
#
_entry.id   AF-A0A2C6MHW1-F1
#
_cell.length_a   1.000
_cell.length_b   1.000
_cell.length_c   1.000
_cell.angle_alpha   90.00
_cell.angle_beta   90.00
_cell.angle_gamma   90.00
#
_symmetry.space_group_name_H-M   'P 1'
#
loop_
_entity.id
_entity.type
_entity.pdbx_description
1 polymer ?
#
loop_
_entity_poly.entity_id
_entity_poly.type
_entity_poly.pdbx_seq_one_letter_code
_entity_poly.pdbx_strand_id
1 'polypeptide(L)'
;MYAIKQSVIAKEHADYDLNTSIFYMDMRTYGKEFEKYYERSKKQYGVNFIRSRVYGLDPGENDNISIRYALEDGTVITEEFDMVVLSVGLEPNKKAVELAKELGVELNQYNFADVPQLTGVATNQPGIYVAGAFSGPRDIPETVMQASAAAGEIQKLLAEAKGTLTKAKEYPAQKDVAGEIVRTGVFVCHCGINIGSVVDVPSVAEYAKTLPGVVYATDKLYACSQDASAQIKEAIEEYGLNRIVVASCSPRTHEPMFQETLKEAGLNPHLFEMANIRDHCSWVHQNEPAKATEKSKDLVQMAVKKAALLEPVQPITLPMNHDALVIGGGVAGMNAALNLADQGYQVYLVEKAEELGGIAKRIHYGMGGEDVQAT
;
A
#
# COMPACT_ATOMS: atom_id res chain seq x y z
N MET A 1 13.76 -4.37 8.22
CA MET A 1 12.70 -4.93 7.34
C MET A 1 13.03 -4.92 5.85
N TYR A 2 13.34 -3.79 5.21
CA TYR A 2 13.46 -3.79 3.74
C TYR A 2 14.59 -4.68 3.21
N ALA A 3 15.70 -4.81 3.94
CA ALA A 3 16.80 -5.72 3.58
C ALA A 3 16.31 -7.17 3.51
N ILE A 4 15.60 -7.64 4.56
CA ILE A 4 14.98 -8.97 4.59
C ILE A 4 14.05 -9.15 3.39
N LYS A 5 13.19 -8.17 3.11
CA LYS A 5 12.27 -8.21 1.98
C LYS A 5 13.05 -8.36 0.67
N GLN A 6 14.05 -7.52 0.44
CA GLN A 6 14.84 -7.55 -0.79
C GLN A 6 15.61 -8.86 -0.95
N SER A 7 16.15 -9.45 0.12
CA SER A 7 16.82 -10.75 0.06
C SER A 7 15.86 -11.89 -0.32
N VAL A 8 14.64 -11.88 0.24
CA VAL A 8 13.60 -12.86 -0.12
C VAL A 8 13.16 -12.67 -1.57
N ILE A 9 12.85 -11.44 -1.98
CA ILE A 9 12.44 -11.14 -3.36
C ILE A 9 13.55 -11.49 -4.35
N ALA A 10 14.81 -11.17 -4.06
CA ALA A 10 15.93 -11.52 -4.94
C ALA A 10 16.03 -13.04 -5.10
N LYS A 11 15.89 -13.81 -4.02
CA LYS A 11 15.88 -15.28 -4.08
C LYS A 11 14.69 -15.84 -4.86
N GLU A 12 13.50 -15.24 -4.72
CA GLU A 12 12.29 -15.67 -5.47
C GLU A 12 12.41 -15.42 -6.98
N HIS A 13 13.24 -14.47 -7.40
CA HIS A 13 13.34 -14.05 -8.80
C HIS A 13 14.66 -14.42 -9.48
N ALA A 14 15.62 -14.96 -8.73
CA ALA A 14 16.84 -15.49 -9.31
C ALA A 14 16.53 -16.80 -10.04
N ASP A 15 17.03 -16.93 -11.27
CA ASP A 15 17.00 -18.17 -12.06
C ASP A 15 18.15 -19.12 -11.70
N TYR A 16 18.98 -18.74 -10.73
CA TYR A 16 20.08 -19.49 -10.14
C TYR A 16 19.96 -19.55 -8.61
N ASP A 17 20.74 -20.42 -7.98
CA ASP A 17 20.79 -20.52 -6.52
C ASP A 17 21.50 -19.28 -5.94
N LEU A 18 20.70 -18.30 -5.49
CA LEU A 18 21.21 -17.07 -4.89
C LEU A 18 21.37 -17.24 -3.38
N ASN A 19 22.61 -17.15 -2.89
CA ASN A 19 22.91 -17.05 -1.47
C ASN A 19 22.78 -15.59 -0.99
N THR A 20 22.15 -15.39 0.17
CA THR A 20 21.97 -14.04 0.74
C THR A 20 22.37 -14.03 2.22
N SER A 21 23.24 -13.08 2.58
CA SER A 21 23.68 -12.83 3.95
C SER A 21 23.34 -11.39 4.35
N ILE A 22 22.70 -11.22 5.50
CA ILE A 22 22.39 -9.91 6.09
C ILE A 22 23.26 -9.71 7.33
N PHE A 23 24.20 -8.77 7.23
CA PHE A 23 24.99 -8.29 8.35
C PHE A 23 24.20 -7.23 9.15
N TYR A 24 24.05 -7.42 10.46
CA TYR A 24 23.27 -6.53 11.31
C TYR A 24 23.84 -6.41 12.73
N MET A 25 23.50 -5.33 13.44
CA MET A 25 23.81 -5.17 14.87
C MET A 25 22.64 -5.63 15.72
N ASP A 26 21.47 -5.03 15.47
CA ASP A 26 20.21 -5.33 16.13
C ASP A 26 19.12 -5.51 15.08
N MET A 27 18.36 -6.60 15.21
CA MET A 27 17.25 -6.87 14.30
C MET A 27 16.04 -6.04 14.73
N ARG A 28 15.63 -5.09 13.88
CA ARG A 28 14.47 -4.21 14.13
C ARG A 28 13.29 -4.63 13.27
N THR A 29 12.57 -5.63 13.77
CA THR A 29 11.36 -6.26 13.19
C THR A 29 10.13 -5.90 14.01
N TYR A 30 10.07 -4.65 14.51
CA TYR A 30 8.93 -4.15 15.26
C TYR A 30 7.74 -3.88 14.33
N GLY A 31 6.55 -4.30 14.73
CA GLY A 31 5.35 -4.20 13.91
C GLY A 31 4.60 -5.52 13.83
N LYS A 32 3.34 -5.44 13.37
CA LYS A 32 2.48 -6.61 13.25
C LYS A 32 3.06 -7.56 12.19
N GLU A 33 3.41 -8.77 12.63
CA GLU A 33 3.93 -9.88 11.78
C GLU A 33 5.32 -9.67 11.16
N PHE A 34 6.03 -8.60 11.51
CA PHE A 34 7.38 -8.35 10.99
C PHE A 34 8.38 -9.40 11.50
N GLU A 35 8.25 -9.81 12.76
CA GLU A 35 9.04 -10.92 13.31
C GLU A 35 8.72 -12.26 12.64
N LYS A 36 7.43 -12.52 12.34
CA LYS A 36 7.05 -13.72 11.59
C LYS A 36 7.67 -13.73 10.19
N TYR A 37 7.74 -12.57 9.54
CA TYR A 37 8.38 -12.43 8.23
C TYR A 37 9.89 -12.69 8.29
N TYR A 38 10.56 -12.16 9.32
CA TYR A 38 11.96 -12.46 9.61
C TYR A 38 12.19 -13.97 9.79
N GLU A 39 11.43 -14.61 10.68
CA GLU A 39 11.51 -16.06 10.92
C GLU A 39 11.24 -16.88 9.66
N ARG A 40 10.27 -16.47 8.86
CA ARG A 40 9.96 -17.09 7.57
C ARG A 40 11.12 -16.97 6.58
N SER A 41 11.73 -15.78 6.47
CA SER A 41 12.87 -15.54 5.59
C SER A 41 14.05 -16.46 5.90
N LYS A 42 14.29 -16.72 7.19
CA LYS A 42 15.34 -17.63 7.66
C LYS A 42 15.01 -19.09 7.35
N LYS A 43 13.80 -19.54 7.71
CA LYS A 43 13.42 -20.97 7.65
C LYS A 43 13.06 -21.47 6.25
N GLN A 44 12.37 -20.65 5.46
CA GLN A 44 11.84 -21.08 4.16
C GLN A 44 12.74 -20.67 3.00
N TYR A 45 13.36 -19.48 3.09
CA TYR A 45 14.16 -18.93 2.00
C TYR A 45 15.66 -19.06 2.25
N GLY A 46 16.08 -19.49 3.45
CA GLY A 46 17.49 -19.69 3.78
C GLY A 46 18.31 -18.39 3.78
N VAL A 47 17.69 -17.25 4.11
CA VAL A 47 18.44 -15.99 4.30
C VAL A 47 19.33 -16.14 5.53
N ASN A 48 20.65 -15.95 5.34
CA ASN A 48 21.62 -16.01 6.42
C ASN A 48 21.67 -14.68 7.17
N PHE A 49 21.71 -14.72 8.49
CA PHE A 49 21.70 -13.54 9.36
C PHE A 49 22.92 -13.55 10.25
N ILE A 50 23.82 -12.59 10.02
CA ILE A 50 25.10 -12.50 10.69
C ILE A 50 25.08 -11.28 11.59
N ARG A 51 25.09 -11.51 12.91
CA ARG A 51 25.13 -10.41 13.87
C ARG A 51 26.56 -9.87 13.96
N SER A 52 26.87 -8.90 13.12
CA SER A 52 28.17 -8.23 13.09
C SER A 52 28.07 -6.86 12.44
N ARG A 53 28.85 -5.91 12.96
CA ARG A 53 29.05 -4.62 12.32
C ARG A 53 30.27 -4.69 11.41
N VAL A 54 30.04 -4.71 10.11
CA VAL A 54 31.10 -4.63 9.10
C VAL A 54 31.80 -3.27 9.19
N TYR A 55 33.13 -3.29 9.27
CA TYR A 55 33.96 -2.09 9.40
C TYR A 55 34.43 -1.54 8.05
N GLY A 56 34.67 -2.41 7.08
CA GLY A 56 35.20 -2.04 5.77
C GLY A 56 34.91 -3.12 4.73
N LEU A 57 35.06 -2.73 3.47
CA LEU A 57 34.97 -3.61 2.31
C LEU A 57 36.32 -3.53 1.61
N ASP A 58 36.93 -4.68 1.37
CA ASP A 58 38.22 -4.79 0.67
C ASP A 58 37.99 -5.44 -0.70
N PRO A 59 38.81 -5.11 -1.72
CA PRO A 59 38.75 -5.81 -3.00
C PRO A 59 39.12 -7.29 -2.80
N GLY A 60 38.26 -8.19 -3.30
CA GLY A 60 38.49 -9.63 -3.35
C GLY A 60 39.07 -10.09 -4.69
N GLU A 61 39.11 -11.40 -4.91
CA GLU A 61 39.49 -11.99 -6.19
C GLU A 61 38.38 -11.82 -7.25
N ASN A 62 38.74 -11.69 -8.53
CA ASN A 62 37.79 -11.64 -9.66
C ASN A 62 36.68 -10.57 -9.55
N ASP A 63 37.02 -9.36 -9.08
CA ASP A 63 36.08 -8.26 -8.82
C ASP A 63 35.07 -8.52 -7.70
N ASN A 64 35.26 -9.58 -6.90
CA ASN A 64 34.49 -9.81 -5.69
C ASN A 64 34.80 -8.78 -4.60
N ILE A 65 33.97 -8.78 -3.57
CA ILE A 65 34.13 -7.94 -2.39
C ILE A 65 34.44 -8.84 -1.19
N SER A 66 35.60 -8.65 -0.58
CA SER A 66 36.00 -9.33 0.64
C SER A 66 35.48 -8.58 1.86
N ILE A 67 34.78 -9.29 2.74
CA ILE A 67 34.28 -8.75 4.01
C ILE A 67 34.91 -9.51 5.16
N ARG A 68 35.63 -8.78 6.01
CA ARG A 68 36.14 -9.27 7.29
C ARG A 68 35.23 -8.85 8.45
N TYR A 69 34.70 -9.80 9.19
CA TYR A 69 33.75 -9.57 10.28
C TYR A 69 33.99 -10.51 11.47
N ALA A 70 33.51 -10.11 12.66
CA ALA A 70 33.60 -10.92 13.88
C ALA A 70 32.23 -11.51 14.24
N LEU A 71 32.21 -12.79 14.59
CA LEU A 71 31.04 -13.46 15.17
C LEU A 71 30.87 -13.08 16.65
N GLU A 72 29.73 -13.49 17.23
CA GLU A 72 29.42 -13.20 18.64
C GLU A 72 30.41 -13.84 19.63
N ASP A 73 31.08 -14.91 19.24
CA ASP A 73 32.12 -15.58 20.03
C ASP A 73 33.52 -14.95 19.87
N GLY A 74 33.64 -13.91 19.04
CA GLY A 74 34.91 -13.23 18.72
C GLY A 74 35.71 -13.87 17.59
N THR A 75 35.24 -14.97 16.99
CA THR A 75 35.87 -15.58 15.82
C THR A 75 35.81 -14.60 14.65
N VAL A 76 36.96 -14.36 14.01
CA VAL A 76 37.06 -13.47 12.85
C VAL A 76 37.02 -14.30 11.57
N ILE A 77 36.09 -13.97 10.70
CA ILE A 77 35.88 -14.62 9.41
C ILE A 77 36.14 -13.59 8.30
N THR A 78 36.73 -14.07 7.21
CA THR A 78 36.80 -13.34 5.94
C THR A 78 36.05 -14.16 4.91
N GLU A 79 35.09 -13.54 4.24
CA GLU A 79 34.23 -14.17 3.24
C GLU A 79 34.13 -13.24 2.02
N GLU A 80 34.09 -13.82 0.82
CA GLU A 80 33.93 -13.06 -0.42
C GLU A 80 32.48 -13.10 -0.91
N PHE A 81 32.03 -11.98 -1.46
CA PHE A 81 30.69 -11.79 -2.01
C PHE A 81 30.78 -11.19 -3.41
N ASP A 82 29.95 -11.67 -4.34
CA ASP A 82 29.87 -11.11 -5.70
C ASP A 82 29.30 -9.68 -5.70
N MET A 83 28.47 -9.35 -4.70
CA MET A 83 27.83 -8.05 -4.57
C MET A 83 27.53 -7.71 -3.11
N VAL A 84 27.74 -6.45 -2.74
CA VAL A 84 27.35 -5.90 -1.43
C VAL A 84 26.32 -4.80 -1.61
N VAL A 85 25.17 -4.95 -0.96
CA VAL A 85 24.09 -3.96 -0.96
C VAL A 85 24.10 -3.19 0.36
N LEU A 86 24.41 -1.90 0.30
CA LEU A 86 24.39 -1.04 1.47
C LEU A 86 22.94 -0.71 1.87
N SER A 87 22.53 -1.20 3.04
CA SER A 87 21.26 -0.85 3.65
C SER A 87 21.32 0.57 4.27
N VAL A 88 21.21 1.60 3.41
CA VAL A 88 21.27 3.01 3.81
C VAL A 88 20.04 3.45 4.62
N GLY A 89 20.26 4.43 5.51
CA GLY A 89 19.20 5.09 6.26
C GLY A 89 18.42 6.12 5.44
N LEU A 90 17.45 6.76 6.08
CA LEU A 90 16.71 7.88 5.50
C LEU A 90 17.25 9.20 6.04
N GLU A 91 17.40 10.18 5.15
CA GLU A 91 17.71 11.57 5.47
C GLU A 91 16.75 12.48 4.70
N PRO A 92 16.25 13.58 5.30
CA PRO A 92 15.47 14.57 4.59
C PRO A 92 16.24 15.17 3.42
N ASN A 93 15.57 15.37 2.28
CA ASN A 93 16.20 16.08 1.17
C ASN A 93 16.37 17.58 1.51
N LYS A 94 17.38 18.23 0.89
CA LYS A 94 17.71 19.65 1.16
C LYS A 94 16.52 20.59 0.94
N LYS A 95 15.71 20.35 -0.09
CA LYS A 95 14.54 21.17 -0.42
C LYS A 95 13.47 21.12 0.67
N ALA A 96 13.27 19.96 1.31
CA ALA A 96 12.33 19.81 2.42
C ALA A 96 12.81 20.58 3.67
N VAL A 97 14.12 20.57 3.93
CA VAL A 97 14.73 21.36 5.01
C VAL A 97 14.62 22.86 4.76
N GLU A 98 14.86 23.31 3.53
CA GLU A 98 14.68 24.71 3.11
C GLU A 98 13.22 25.14 3.26
N LEU A 99 12.28 24.34 2.76
CA LEU A 99 10.85 24.60 2.90
C LEU A 99 10.42 24.69 4.37
N ALA A 100 10.89 23.78 5.23
CA ALA A 100 10.58 23.83 6.65
C ALA A 100 11.07 25.13 7.31
N LYS A 101 12.27 25.60 6.96
CA LYS A 101 12.80 26.89 7.45
C LYS A 101 11.98 28.08 6.97
N GLU A 102 11.57 28.09 5.70
CA GLU A 102 10.71 29.13 5.14
C GLU A 102 9.33 29.17 5.83
N LEU A 103 8.79 27.99 6.16
CA LEU A 103 7.53 27.84 6.88
C LEU A 103 7.66 28.07 8.40
N GLY A 104 8.87 28.22 8.94
CA GLY A 104 9.12 28.37 10.38
C GLY A 104 8.93 27.07 11.18
N VAL A 105 8.93 25.92 10.53
CA VAL A 105 8.80 24.60 11.17
C VAL A 105 10.12 24.20 11.83
N GLU A 106 10.06 23.88 13.12
CA GLU A 106 11.21 23.39 13.89
C GLU A 106 11.66 22.01 13.41
N LEU A 107 12.97 21.81 13.42
CA LEU A 107 13.61 20.56 13.00
C LEU A 107 14.41 19.97 14.15
N ASN A 108 14.41 18.65 14.26
CA ASN A 108 15.25 17.95 15.22
C ASN A 108 16.72 17.88 14.76
N GLN A 109 17.58 17.29 15.59
CA GLN A 109 19.03 17.15 15.31
C GLN A 109 19.38 16.38 14.02
N TYR A 110 18.42 15.67 13.44
CA TYR A 110 18.56 14.90 12.20
C TYR A 110 17.86 15.57 11.00
N ASN A 111 17.44 16.84 11.14
CA ASN A 111 16.72 17.64 10.15
C ASN A 111 15.31 17.19 9.79
N PHE A 112 14.70 16.25 10.54
CA PHE A 112 13.27 15.92 10.39
C PHE A 112 12.43 16.95 11.14
N ALA A 113 11.17 17.12 10.74
CA ALA A 113 10.21 17.95 11.47
C ALA A 113 10.11 17.49 12.94
N ASP A 114 10.28 18.44 13.86
CA ASP A 114 10.11 18.20 15.30
C ASP A 114 8.62 18.28 15.64
N VAL A 115 8.03 17.13 15.93
CA VAL A 115 6.59 16.99 16.14
C VAL A 115 6.27 16.81 17.62
N PRO A 116 5.22 17.47 18.14
CA PRO A 116 4.75 17.22 19.51
C PRO A 116 4.39 15.75 19.69
N GLN A 117 4.83 15.17 20.79
CA GLN A 117 4.75 13.72 21.02
C GLN A 117 3.31 13.20 21.13
N LEU A 118 2.38 14.02 21.62
CA LEU A 118 0.98 13.61 21.80
C LEU A 118 0.16 13.65 20.52
N THR A 119 0.37 14.64 19.65
CA THR A 119 -0.37 14.74 18.39
C THR A 119 0.32 13.95 17.27
N GLY A 120 1.65 13.92 17.26
CA GLY A 120 2.46 13.21 16.28
C GLY A 120 2.37 13.75 14.84
N VAL A 121 1.60 14.82 14.60
CA VAL A 121 1.34 15.39 13.27
C VAL A 121 1.30 16.91 13.21
N ALA A 122 1.05 17.59 14.34
CA ALA A 122 1.13 19.04 14.40
C ALA A 122 2.60 19.49 14.35
N THR A 123 2.82 20.76 14.00
CA THR A 123 4.14 21.40 14.12
C THR A 123 4.07 22.52 15.16
N ASN A 124 5.20 23.18 15.43
CA ASN A 124 5.24 24.41 16.23
C ASN A 124 4.48 25.58 15.58
N GLN A 125 4.16 25.50 14.29
CA GLN A 125 3.42 26.53 13.55
C GLN A 125 1.94 26.18 13.45
N PRO A 126 1.02 27.00 14.01
CA PRO A 126 -0.41 26.78 13.90
C PRO A 126 -0.88 26.70 12.45
N GLY A 127 -1.69 25.68 12.14
CA GLY A 127 -2.19 25.43 10.78
C GLY A 127 -1.22 24.68 9.86
N ILE A 128 0.01 24.42 10.29
CA ILE A 128 0.98 23.61 9.55
C ILE A 128 1.11 22.23 10.20
N TYR A 129 0.96 21.20 9.38
CA TYR A 129 1.00 19.80 9.79
C TYR A 129 2.02 19.02 8.94
N VAL A 130 2.49 17.91 9.48
CA VAL A 130 3.43 17.01 8.81
C VAL A 130 2.92 15.58 8.81
N ALA A 131 3.12 14.89 7.69
CA ALA A 131 2.84 13.47 7.56
C ALA A 131 3.90 12.78 6.70
N GLY A 132 4.14 11.50 6.98
CA GLY A 132 5.11 10.66 6.31
C GLY A 132 6.55 10.88 6.77
N ALA A 133 7.48 10.44 5.93
CA ALA A 133 8.89 10.28 6.28
C ALA A 133 9.60 11.59 6.69
N PHE A 134 9.06 12.77 6.38
CA PHE A 134 9.65 14.05 6.82
C PHE A 134 9.52 14.28 8.33
N SER A 135 8.57 13.62 8.99
CA SER A 135 8.45 13.61 10.47
C SER A 135 9.28 12.50 11.13
N GLY A 136 10.11 11.79 10.37
CA GLY A 136 11.01 10.75 10.85
C GLY A 136 10.91 9.44 10.04
N PRO A 137 11.99 8.62 10.02
CA PRO A 137 12.02 7.34 9.32
C PRO A 137 10.89 6.42 9.78
N ARG A 138 10.07 5.94 8.83
CA ARG A 138 8.89 5.11 9.10
C ARG A 138 8.53 4.27 7.89
N ASP A 139 7.67 3.29 8.08
CA ASP A 139 7.18 2.46 6.98
C ASP A 139 5.92 3.03 6.30
N ILE A 140 5.44 2.31 5.28
CA ILE A 140 4.26 2.72 4.51
C ILE A 140 2.99 2.71 5.39
N PRO A 141 2.67 1.63 6.14
CA PRO A 141 1.54 1.63 7.08
C PRO A 141 1.54 2.82 8.05
N GLU A 142 2.67 3.12 8.68
CA GLU A 142 2.81 4.25 9.61
C GLU A 142 2.63 5.60 8.90
N THR A 143 3.15 5.72 7.66
CA THR A 143 2.96 6.92 6.83
C THR A 143 1.48 7.15 6.50
N VAL A 144 0.76 6.10 6.11
CA VAL A 144 -0.68 6.19 5.78
C VAL A 144 -1.49 6.53 7.02
N MET A 145 -1.21 5.88 8.15
CA MET A 145 -1.84 6.19 9.43
C MET A 145 -1.63 7.65 9.83
N GLN A 146 -0.40 8.15 9.71
CA GLN A 146 -0.08 9.53 10.05
C GLN A 146 -0.75 10.53 9.09
N ALA A 147 -0.85 10.21 7.80
CA ALA A 147 -1.58 11.04 6.85
C ALA A 147 -3.06 11.16 7.25
N SER A 148 -3.69 10.07 7.70
CA SER A 148 -5.06 10.11 8.25
C SER A 148 -5.15 10.96 9.52
N ALA A 149 -4.18 10.85 10.43
CA ALA A 149 -4.13 11.65 11.64
C ALA A 149 -3.98 13.16 11.34
N ALA A 150 -3.08 13.53 10.43
CA ALA A 150 -2.89 14.91 9.99
C ALA A 150 -4.18 15.46 9.34
N ALA A 151 -4.83 14.68 8.48
CA ALA A 151 -6.12 15.06 7.90
C ALA A 151 -7.22 15.25 8.95
N GLY A 152 -7.24 14.42 10.00
CA GLY A 152 -8.14 14.56 11.13
C GLY A 152 -7.93 15.85 11.91
N GLU A 153 -6.69 16.23 12.19
CA GLU A 153 -6.39 17.50 12.87
C GLU A 153 -6.70 18.72 12.00
N ILE A 154 -6.44 18.65 10.70
CA ILE A 154 -6.84 19.68 9.75
C ILE A 154 -8.38 19.84 9.71
N GLN A 155 -9.12 18.73 9.75
CA GLN A 155 -10.59 18.78 9.74
C GLN A 155 -11.17 19.45 10.99
N LYS A 156 -10.55 19.26 12.17
CA LYS A 156 -10.92 20.01 13.38
C LYS A 156 -10.77 21.51 13.15
N LEU A 157 -9.61 21.93 12.63
CA LEU A 157 -9.32 23.34 12.36
C LEU A 157 -10.32 23.94 11.35
N LEU A 158 -10.75 23.15 10.37
CA LEU A 158 -11.66 23.57 9.31
C LEU A 158 -13.13 23.29 9.59
N ALA A 159 -13.51 22.93 10.83
CA ALA A 159 -14.86 22.50 11.17
C ALA A 159 -15.93 23.54 10.77
N GLU A 160 -15.70 24.82 11.07
CA GLU A 160 -16.64 25.91 10.74
C GLU A 160 -16.76 26.17 9.22
N ALA A 161 -15.71 25.86 8.45
CA ALA A 161 -15.66 26.07 7.00
C ALA A 161 -15.96 24.80 6.20
N LYS A 162 -16.39 23.72 6.86
CA LYS A 162 -16.58 22.41 6.25
C LYS A 162 -17.58 22.48 5.08
N GLY A 163 -17.16 21.98 3.92
CA GLY A 163 -18.00 21.96 2.72
C GLY A 163 -18.10 23.29 1.95
N THR A 164 -17.59 24.40 2.49
CA THR A 164 -17.75 25.73 1.85
C THR A 164 -17.01 25.86 0.51
N LEU A 165 -15.93 25.11 0.31
CA LEU A 165 -15.11 25.12 -0.91
C LEU A 165 -15.06 23.74 -1.60
N THR A 166 -15.92 22.80 -1.22
CA THR A 166 -15.98 21.49 -1.87
C THR A 166 -16.69 21.60 -3.21
N LYS A 167 -16.08 21.08 -4.28
CA LYS A 167 -16.72 20.92 -5.58
C LYS A 167 -17.10 19.45 -5.77
N ALA A 168 -18.34 19.20 -6.14
CA ALA A 168 -18.74 17.89 -6.60
C ALA A 168 -17.96 17.57 -7.88
N LYS A 169 -17.40 16.36 -7.97
CA LYS A 169 -16.80 15.89 -9.20
C LYS A 169 -17.91 15.69 -10.22
N GLU A 170 -17.78 16.35 -11.36
CA GLU A 170 -18.72 16.17 -12.48
C GLU A 170 -18.26 14.98 -13.32
N TYR A 171 -19.21 14.10 -13.63
CA TYR A 171 -19.00 12.95 -14.51
C TYR A 171 -19.73 13.19 -15.82
N PRO A 172 -19.24 12.64 -16.95
CA PRO A 172 -20.00 12.62 -18.17
C PRO A 172 -21.34 11.89 -17.97
N ALA A 173 -22.33 12.24 -18.79
CA ALA A 173 -23.63 11.57 -18.77
C ALA A 173 -23.44 10.06 -18.98
N GLN A 174 -24.09 9.26 -18.14
CA GLN A 174 -24.02 7.81 -18.25
C GLN A 174 -24.68 7.37 -19.56
N LYS A 175 -23.93 6.63 -20.38
CA LYS A 175 -24.42 5.98 -21.60
C LYS A 175 -25.40 4.87 -21.23
N ASP A 176 -26.57 4.88 -21.86
CA ASP A 176 -27.50 3.75 -21.78
C ASP A 176 -27.07 2.70 -22.80
N VAL A 177 -26.65 1.55 -22.31
CA VAL A 177 -26.17 0.42 -23.12
C VAL A 177 -27.15 -0.76 -23.07
N ALA A 178 -28.37 -0.53 -22.57
CA ALA A 178 -29.40 -1.55 -22.51
C ALA A 178 -29.82 -1.98 -23.93
N GLY A 179 -29.85 -3.29 -24.17
CA GLY A 179 -30.19 -3.85 -25.48
C GLY A 179 -29.11 -3.72 -26.55
N GLU A 180 -27.97 -3.08 -26.26
CA GLU A 180 -26.82 -3.09 -27.17
C GLU A 180 -26.14 -4.45 -27.23
N ILE A 181 -25.45 -4.71 -28.34
CA ILE A 181 -24.58 -5.88 -28.47
C ILE A 181 -23.45 -5.76 -27.44
N VAL A 182 -23.17 -6.85 -26.71
CA VAL A 182 -22.07 -6.88 -25.74
C VAL A 182 -20.73 -6.69 -26.44
N ARG A 183 -19.98 -5.68 -25.99
CA ARG A 183 -18.64 -5.30 -26.47
C ARG A 183 -17.72 -5.19 -25.26
N THR A 184 -17.00 -6.27 -24.99
CA THR A 184 -16.14 -6.41 -23.82
C THR A 184 -14.71 -6.01 -24.13
N GLY A 185 -14.12 -5.17 -23.27
CA GLY A 185 -12.69 -4.91 -23.23
C GLY A 185 -12.03 -5.69 -22.10
N VAL A 186 -10.97 -6.45 -22.41
CA VAL A 186 -10.23 -7.24 -21.42
C VAL A 186 -8.82 -6.69 -21.22
N PHE A 187 -8.46 -6.33 -20.00
CA PHE A 187 -7.15 -5.78 -19.66
C PHE A 187 -6.44 -6.71 -18.68
N VAL A 188 -5.32 -7.31 -19.10
CA VAL A 188 -4.57 -8.29 -18.30
C VAL A 188 -3.34 -7.63 -17.68
N CYS A 189 -3.21 -7.66 -16.36
CA CYS A 189 -2.15 -6.96 -15.64
C CYS A 189 -0.93 -7.87 -15.40
N HIS A 190 0.28 -7.36 -15.61
CA HIS A 190 1.51 -8.00 -15.16
C HIS A 190 1.78 -7.78 -13.66
N CYS A 191 1.32 -6.65 -13.12
CA CYS A 191 1.61 -6.20 -11.75
C CYS A 191 3.13 -6.21 -11.47
N GLY A 192 3.89 -5.72 -12.46
CA GLY A 192 5.33 -5.92 -12.55
C GLY A 192 5.63 -7.41 -12.69
N ILE A 193 6.30 -7.99 -11.70
CA ILE A 193 6.64 -9.40 -11.65
C ILE A 193 5.67 -10.22 -10.79
N ASN A 194 4.71 -9.59 -10.10
CA ASN A 194 3.81 -10.33 -9.19
C ASN A 194 2.88 -11.30 -9.93
N ILE A 195 2.48 -10.97 -11.16
CA ILE A 195 1.71 -11.86 -12.03
C ILE A 195 2.62 -12.35 -13.15
N GLY A 196 3.34 -11.42 -13.82
CA GLY A 196 4.15 -11.72 -14.99
C GLY A 196 5.33 -12.68 -14.80
N SER A 197 5.77 -12.95 -13.57
CA SER A 197 6.81 -13.99 -13.32
C SER A 197 6.27 -15.42 -13.33
N VAL A 198 4.96 -15.61 -13.14
CA VAL A 198 4.34 -16.93 -13.01
C VAL A 198 3.33 -17.20 -14.12
N VAL A 199 2.58 -16.18 -14.53
CA VAL A 199 1.55 -16.28 -15.57
C VAL A 199 2.09 -15.67 -16.86
N ASP A 200 1.96 -16.39 -17.98
CA ASP A 200 2.18 -15.83 -19.30
C ASP A 200 1.04 -14.87 -19.65
N VAL A 201 1.19 -13.63 -19.19
CA VAL A 201 0.19 -12.56 -19.32
C VAL A 201 -0.14 -12.25 -20.79
N PRO A 202 0.85 -12.14 -21.73
CA PRO A 202 0.55 -12.03 -23.15
C PRO A 202 -0.32 -13.17 -23.69
N SER A 203 -0.03 -14.43 -23.32
CA SER A 203 -0.85 -15.57 -23.73
C SER A 203 -2.29 -15.49 -23.22
N VAL A 204 -2.50 -15.01 -21.98
CA VAL A 204 -3.85 -14.79 -21.43
C VAL A 204 -4.57 -13.68 -22.18
N ALA A 205 -3.89 -12.59 -22.54
CA ALA A 205 -4.48 -11.50 -23.32
C ALA A 205 -4.86 -11.95 -24.74
N GLU A 206 -4.01 -12.70 -25.42
CA GLU A 206 -4.33 -13.29 -26.74
C GLU A 206 -5.48 -14.29 -26.65
N TYR A 207 -5.51 -15.14 -25.63
CA TYR A 207 -6.64 -16.03 -25.39
C TYR A 207 -7.95 -15.26 -25.21
N ALA A 208 -7.93 -14.15 -24.46
CA ALA A 208 -9.11 -13.32 -24.22
C ALA A 208 -9.73 -12.79 -25.52
N LYS A 209 -8.93 -12.49 -26.56
CA LYS A 209 -9.43 -12.06 -27.88
C LYS A 209 -10.29 -13.11 -28.58
N THR A 210 -10.10 -14.39 -28.24
CA THR A 210 -10.87 -15.50 -28.84
C THR A 210 -12.25 -15.69 -28.20
N LEU A 211 -12.52 -15.01 -27.08
CA LEU A 211 -13.76 -15.19 -26.33
C LEU A 211 -14.93 -14.43 -26.97
N PRO A 212 -16.13 -15.03 -27.05
CA PRO A 212 -17.31 -14.36 -27.60
C PRO A 212 -17.63 -13.04 -26.90
N GLY A 213 -17.88 -11.99 -27.68
CA GLY A 213 -18.21 -10.66 -27.17
C GLY A 213 -17.00 -9.82 -26.73
N VAL A 214 -15.77 -10.35 -26.77
CA VAL A 214 -14.55 -9.55 -26.58
C VAL A 214 -14.18 -8.87 -27.88
N VAL A 215 -14.12 -7.53 -27.86
CA VAL A 215 -13.77 -6.72 -29.04
C VAL A 215 -12.38 -6.10 -28.93
N TYR A 216 -11.84 -6.02 -27.71
CA TYR A 216 -10.50 -5.51 -27.44
C TYR A 216 -9.90 -6.28 -26.27
N ALA A 217 -8.65 -6.72 -26.40
CA ALA A 217 -7.89 -7.23 -25.27
C ALA A 217 -6.41 -6.88 -25.37
N THR A 218 -5.81 -6.50 -24.25
CA THR A 218 -4.42 -6.08 -24.15
C THR A 218 -3.87 -6.38 -22.77
N ASP A 219 -2.55 -6.52 -22.66
CA ASP A 219 -1.85 -6.55 -21.39
C ASP A 219 -1.31 -5.17 -20.98
N LYS A 220 -1.18 -4.95 -19.68
CA LYS A 220 -0.65 -3.71 -19.09
C LYS A 220 0.33 -4.04 -17.98
N LEU A 221 1.46 -3.33 -17.92
CA LEU A 221 2.46 -3.54 -16.87
C LEU A 221 1.86 -3.32 -15.47
N TYR A 222 1.09 -2.23 -15.32
CA TYR A 222 0.34 -1.90 -14.12
C TYR A 222 -1.04 -1.36 -14.52
N ALA A 223 -2.07 -2.22 -14.55
CA ALA A 223 -3.42 -1.81 -14.94
C ALA A 223 -4.04 -0.74 -14.02
N CYS A 224 -3.56 -0.61 -12.77
CA CYS A 224 -4.03 0.38 -11.81
C CYS A 224 -3.29 1.73 -11.88
N SER A 225 -2.36 1.93 -12.82
CA SER A 225 -1.69 3.22 -12.98
C SER A 225 -2.63 4.27 -13.55
N GLN A 226 -2.30 5.55 -13.34
CA GLN A 226 -3.06 6.66 -13.93
C GLN A 226 -3.04 6.59 -15.46
N ASP A 227 -1.88 6.28 -16.05
CA ASP A 227 -1.74 6.11 -17.50
C ASP A 227 -2.61 4.96 -18.03
N ALA A 228 -2.63 3.81 -17.34
CA ALA A 228 -3.47 2.68 -17.74
C ALA A 228 -4.96 3.01 -17.60
N SER A 229 -5.35 3.77 -16.57
CA SER A 229 -6.72 4.23 -16.40
C SER A 229 -7.15 5.15 -17.56
N ALA A 230 -6.28 6.07 -17.99
CA ALA A 230 -6.53 6.89 -19.18
C ALA A 230 -6.70 6.04 -20.45
N GLN A 231 -5.81 5.07 -20.66
CA GLN A 231 -5.88 4.15 -21.80
C GLN A 231 -7.15 3.28 -21.79
N ILE A 232 -7.65 2.88 -20.62
CA ILE A 232 -8.93 2.16 -20.50
C ILE A 232 -10.08 3.07 -20.95
N LYS A 233 -10.09 4.34 -20.55
CA LYS A 233 -11.11 5.31 -20.98
C LYS A 233 -11.07 5.56 -22.49
N GLU A 234 -9.88 5.74 -23.04
CA GLU A 234 -9.68 5.87 -24.49
C GLU A 234 -10.18 4.63 -25.23
N ALA A 235 -9.86 3.43 -24.75
CA ALA A 235 -10.33 2.18 -25.34
C ALA A 235 -11.86 2.02 -25.24
N ILE A 236 -12.49 2.49 -24.15
CA ILE A 236 -13.96 2.51 -24.02
C ILE A 236 -14.59 3.31 -25.16
N GLU A 237 -14.00 4.45 -25.51
CA GLU A 237 -14.49 5.30 -26.58
C GLU A 237 -14.15 4.75 -27.97
N GLU A 238 -12.88 4.42 -28.21
CA GLU A 238 -12.36 3.97 -29.52
C GLU A 238 -13.03 2.69 -30.01
N TYR A 239 -13.19 1.71 -29.11
CA TYR A 239 -13.77 0.41 -29.45
C TYR A 239 -15.25 0.31 -29.11
N GLY A 240 -15.88 1.37 -28.60
CA GLY A 240 -17.27 1.37 -28.16
C GLY A 240 -17.54 0.25 -27.15
N LEU A 241 -16.72 0.16 -26.10
CA LEU A 241 -16.84 -0.88 -25.09
C LEU A 241 -18.01 -0.58 -24.15
N ASN A 242 -18.81 -1.59 -23.86
CA ASN A 242 -19.91 -1.49 -22.89
C ASN A 242 -19.79 -2.51 -21.75
N ARG A 243 -18.74 -3.33 -21.73
CA ARG A 243 -18.33 -4.19 -20.60
C ARG A 243 -16.82 -4.12 -20.42
N ILE A 244 -16.35 -4.09 -19.18
CA ILE A 244 -14.91 -4.05 -18.87
C ILE A 244 -14.55 -5.20 -17.95
N VAL A 245 -13.54 -5.97 -18.35
CA VAL A 245 -12.94 -7.01 -17.52
C VAL A 245 -11.49 -6.64 -17.27
N VAL A 246 -11.08 -6.59 -16.00
CA VAL A 246 -9.66 -6.47 -15.64
C VAL A 246 -9.18 -7.72 -14.95
N ALA A 247 -8.21 -8.40 -15.55
CA ALA A 247 -7.56 -9.57 -14.99
C ALA A 247 -6.31 -9.13 -14.21
N SER A 248 -6.41 -9.03 -12.89
CA SER A 248 -5.32 -8.53 -12.06
C SER A 248 -5.38 -9.06 -10.61
N CYS A 249 -5.48 -8.17 -9.63
CA CYS A 249 -5.50 -8.44 -8.20
C CYS A 249 -6.91 -8.70 -7.65
N SER A 250 -7.06 -8.69 -6.33
CA SER A 250 -8.34 -8.85 -5.67
C SER A 250 -9.30 -7.67 -5.92
N PRO A 251 -10.60 -7.92 -6.17
CA PRO A 251 -11.62 -6.87 -6.24
C PRO A 251 -11.71 -6.07 -4.94
N ARG A 252 -11.39 -6.67 -3.79
CA ARG A 252 -11.38 -5.98 -2.49
C ARG A 252 -10.42 -4.79 -2.43
N THR A 253 -9.43 -4.74 -3.33
CA THR A 253 -8.40 -3.71 -3.34
C THR A 253 -8.70 -2.62 -4.36
N HIS A 254 -8.95 -2.98 -5.62
CA HIS A 254 -8.96 -2.02 -6.73
C HIS A 254 -10.26 -1.97 -7.54
N GLU A 255 -11.27 -2.79 -7.23
CA GLU A 255 -12.57 -2.69 -7.92
C GLU A 255 -13.17 -1.28 -7.85
N PRO A 256 -13.21 -0.59 -6.69
CA PRO A 256 -13.76 0.77 -6.63
C PRO A 256 -13.02 1.76 -7.54
N MET A 257 -11.71 1.57 -7.72
CA MET A 257 -10.89 2.44 -8.57
C MET A 257 -11.19 2.23 -10.07
N PHE A 258 -11.35 0.97 -10.50
CA PHE A 258 -11.76 0.72 -11.89
C PHE A 258 -13.21 1.14 -12.15
N GLN A 259 -14.11 0.94 -11.19
CA GLN A 259 -15.47 1.46 -11.26
C GLN A 259 -15.50 2.98 -11.41
N GLU A 260 -14.61 3.69 -10.73
CA GLU A 260 -14.43 5.13 -10.88
C GLU A 260 -13.95 5.50 -12.30
N THR A 261 -13.04 4.71 -12.88
CA THR A 261 -12.59 4.89 -14.27
C THR A 261 -13.73 4.73 -15.27
N LEU A 262 -14.65 3.77 -15.05
CA LEU A 262 -15.84 3.61 -15.87
C LEU A 262 -16.77 4.81 -15.76
N LYS A 263 -17.00 5.34 -14.55
CA LYS A 263 -17.80 6.56 -14.36
C LYS A 263 -17.21 7.75 -15.11
N GLU A 264 -15.88 7.91 -15.07
CA GLU A 264 -15.17 8.94 -15.83
C GLU A 264 -15.28 8.78 -17.36
N ALA A 265 -15.53 7.57 -17.86
CA ALA A 265 -15.80 7.29 -19.27
C ALA A 265 -17.30 7.32 -19.64
N GLY A 266 -18.17 7.64 -18.67
CA GLY A 266 -19.63 7.66 -18.85
C GLY A 266 -20.25 6.27 -18.93
N LEU A 267 -19.59 5.22 -18.45
CA LEU A 267 -20.13 3.87 -18.36
C LEU A 267 -20.63 3.60 -16.93
N ASN A 268 -21.68 2.79 -16.78
CA ASN A 268 -22.14 2.40 -15.46
C ASN A 268 -21.04 1.60 -14.73
N PRO A 269 -20.70 1.93 -13.47
CA PRO A 269 -19.63 1.26 -12.73
C PRO A 269 -19.87 -0.24 -12.55
N HIS A 270 -21.12 -0.71 -12.55
CA HIS A 270 -21.46 -2.12 -12.36
C HIS A 270 -21.41 -2.95 -13.64
N LEU A 271 -20.97 -2.37 -14.76
CA LEU A 271 -20.64 -3.08 -16.00
C LEU A 271 -19.16 -3.52 -16.05
N PHE A 272 -18.54 -3.57 -14.86
CA PHE A 272 -17.17 -3.97 -14.62
C PHE A 272 -17.12 -5.34 -13.94
N GLU A 273 -16.17 -6.19 -14.33
CA GLU A 273 -15.85 -7.44 -13.64
C GLU A 273 -14.34 -7.58 -13.46
N MET A 274 -13.91 -8.18 -12.35
CA MET A 274 -12.50 -8.39 -12.07
C MET A 274 -12.16 -9.89 -12.00
N ALA A 275 -11.19 -10.32 -12.80
CA ALA A 275 -10.61 -11.66 -12.68
C ALA A 275 -9.37 -11.60 -11.78
N ASN A 276 -9.44 -12.20 -10.60
CA ASN A 276 -8.32 -12.23 -9.66
C ASN A 276 -7.31 -13.32 -10.07
N ILE A 277 -6.32 -12.93 -10.86
CA ILE A 277 -5.23 -13.80 -11.34
C ILE A 277 -3.92 -13.62 -10.57
N ARG A 278 -3.92 -12.80 -9.50
CA ARG A 278 -2.76 -12.60 -8.63
C ARG A 278 -2.90 -13.39 -7.33
N ASP A 279 -3.71 -12.87 -6.43
CA ASP A 279 -3.89 -13.39 -5.07
C ASP A 279 -4.47 -14.82 -5.10
N HIS A 280 -5.28 -15.14 -6.11
CA HIS A 280 -5.88 -16.47 -6.30
C HIS A 280 -5.20 -17.31 -7.38
N CYS A 281 -4.12 -16.84 -8.01
CA CYS A 281 -3.41 -17.61 -9.03
C CYS A 281 -1.89 -17.44 -8.94
N SER A 282 -1.30 -16.36 -9.47
CA SER A 282 0.16 -16.23 -9.57
C SER A 282 0.88 -16.41 -8.22
N TRP A 283 0.38 -15.81 -7.14
CA TRP A 283 1.02 -15.88 -5.83
C TRP A 283 0.96 -17.26 -5.17
N VAL A 284 -0.02 -18.09 -5.52
CA VAL A 284 -0.25 -19.40 -4.90
C VAL A 284 0.22 -20.57 -5.78
N HIS A 285 0.63 -20.29 -7.03
CA HIS A 285 1.02 -21.29 -8.04
C HIS A 285 2.40 -21.03 -8.64
N GLN A 286 3.30 -20.41 -7.88
CA GLN A 286 4.66 -20.03 -8.32
C GLN A 286 5.45 -21.21 -8.91
N ASN A 287 5.24 -22.41 -8.36
CA ASN A 287 5.92 -23.63 -8.79
C ASN A 287 5.24 -24.35 -9.98
N GLU A 288 4.09 -23.87 -10.46
CA GLU A 288 3.36 -24.46 -11.59
C GLU A 288 2.95 -23.41 -12.65
N PRO A 289 3.89 -22.65 -13.26
CA PRO A 289 3.58 -21.54 -14.16
C PRO A 289 2.64 -21.87 -15.33
N ALA A 290 2.83 -23.05 -15.94
CA ALA A 290 1.96 -23.51 -17.04
C ALA A 290 0.51 -23.68 -16.57
N LYS A 291 0.29 -24.29 -15.41
CA LYS A 291 -1.06 -24.45 -14.84
C LYS A 291 -1.63 -23.13 -14.33
N ALA A 292 -0.80 -22.24 -13.81
CA ALA A 292 -1.20 -20.89 -13.42
C ALA A 292 -1.69 -20.09 -14.63
N THR A 293 -1.04 -20.23 -15.78
CA THR A 293 -1.45 -19.60 -17.04
C THR A 293 -2.80 -20.13 -17.51
N GLU A 294 -2.99 -21.45 -17.55
CA GLU A 294 -4.28 -22.05 -17.94
C GLU A 294 -5.41 -21.67 -16.96
N LYS A 295 -5.15 -21.71 -15.65
CA LYS A 295 -6.10 -21.23 -14.64
C LYS A 295 -6.45 -19.75 -14.87
N SER A 296 -5.50 -18.92 -15.27
CA SER A 296 -5.74 -17.50 -15.54
C SER A 296 -6.64 -17.30 -16.76
N LYS A 297 -6.47 -18.11 -17.81
CA LYS A 297 -7.37 -18.13 -18.98
C LYS A 297 -8.80 -18.49 -18.56
N ASP A 298 -8.96 -19.53 -17.76
CA ASP A 298 -10.28 -19.95 -17.24
C ASP A 298 -10.94 -18.84 -16.40
N LEU A 299 -10.19 -18.20 -15.50
CA LEU A 299 -10.69 -17.11 -14.67
C LEU A 299 -11.13 -15.90 -15.52
N VAL A 300 -10.37 -15.55 -16.57
CA VAL A 300 -10.76 -14.50 -17.51
C VAL A 300 -12.01 -14.90 -18.28
N GLN A 301 -12.10 -16.14 -18.75
CA GLN A 301 -13.29 -16.64 -19.44
C GLN A 301 -14.54 -16.55 -18.55
N MET A 302 -14.43 -16.95 -17.28
CA MET A 302 -15.51 -16.86 -16.31
C MET A 302 -15.95 -15.40 -16.10
N ALA A 303 -14.98 -14.49 -15.94
CA ALA A 303 -15.25 -13.07 -15.77
C ALA A 303 -15.92 -12.45 -17.01
N VAL A 304 -15.45 -12.76 -18.22
CA VAL A 304 -16.06 -12.30 -19.48
C VAL A 304 -17.50 -12.81 -19.61
N LYS A 305 -17.75 -14.09 -19.31
CA LYS A 305 -19.11 -14.66 -19.36
C LYS A 305 -20.05 -13.99 -18.35
N LYS A 306 -19.57 -13.69 -17.14
CA LYS A 306 -20.34 -12.95 -16.14
C LYS A 306 -20.57 -11.50 -16.58
N ALA A 307 -19.54 -10.82 -17.07
CA ALA A 307 -19.62 -9.45 -17.56
C ALA A 307 -20.67 -9.27 -18.67
N ALA A 308 -20.76 -10.25 -19.57
CA ALA A 308 -21.77 -10.25 -20.64
C ALA A 308 -23.23 -10.23 -20.13
N LEU A 309 -23.47 -10.67 -18.89
CA LEU A 309 -24.78 -10.71 -18.25
C LEU A 309 -24.98 -9.59 -17.22
N LEU A 310 -23.97 -8.73 -17.00
CA LEU A 310 -24.13 -7.59 -16.10
C LEU A 310 -25.10 -6.58 -16.69
N GLU A 311 -25.91 -6.01 -15.80
CA GLU A 311 -26.85 -4.94 -16.09
C GLU A 311 -26.41 -3.66 -15.36
N PRO A 312 -26.70 -2.47 -15.92
CA PRO A 312 -26.45 -1.21 -15.22
C PRO A 312 -27.25 -1.17 -13.92
N VAL A 313 -26.56 -0.99 -12.79
CA VAL A 313 -27.22 -0.83 -11.48
C VAL A 313 -27.17 0.64 -11.08
N GLN A 314 -28.30 1.16 -10.63
CA GLN A 314 -28.38 2.52 -10.09
C GLN A 314 -28.05 2.49 -8.60
N PRO A 315 -27.09 3.29 -8.12
CA PRO A 315 -26.82 3.39 -6.69
C PRO A 315 -28.03 4.00 -5.98
N ILE A 316 -28.38 3.46 -4.82
CA ILE A 316 -29.42 4.02 -3.98
C ILE A 316 -28.76 4.99 -3.01
N THR A 317 -29.21 6.24 -3.01
CA THR A 317 -28.80 7.23 -2.01
C THR A 317 -29.66 7.06 -0.78
N LEU A 318 -29.02 6.80 0.36
CA LEU A 318 -29.68 6.73 1.66
C LEU A 318 -29.26 7.93 2.51
N PRO A 319 -30.18 8.52 3.31
CA PRO A 319 -29.80 9.53 4.28
C PRO A 319 -28.87 8.91 5.32
N MET A 320 -27.86 9.66 5.74
CA MET A 320 -26.88 9.24 6.73
C MET A 320 -27.13 9.97 8.05
N ASN A 321 -27.23 9.22 9.16
CA ASN A 321 -27.10 9.81 10.49
C ASN A 321 -25.62 10.19 10.69
N HIS A 322 -25.38 11.44 11.09
CA HIS A 322 -24.04 11.97 11.32
C HIS A 322 -23.55 11.77 12.76
N ASP A 323 -24.33 11.10 13.62
CA ASP A 323 -23.89 10.66 14.93
C ASP A 323 -22.84 9.54 14.81
N ALA A 324 -21.82 9.58 15.67
CA ALA A 324 -20.77 8.57 15.75
C ALA A 324 -20.85 7.75 17.05
N LEU A 325 -20.59 6.45 16.95
CA LEU A 325 -20.39 5.56 18.08
C LEU A 325 -18.93 5.10 18.13
N VAL A 326 -18.24 5.41 19.21
CA VAL A 326 -16.88 4.94 19.48
C VAL A 326 -16.94 3.87 20.57
N ILE A 327 -16.37 2.69 20.28
CA ILE A 327 -16.36 1.55 21.20
C ILE A 327 -14.94 1.36 21.72
N GLY A 328 -14.77 1.55 23.03
CA GLY A 328 -13.50 1.48 23.76
C GLY A 328 -12.95 2.85 24.12
N GLY A 329 -12.96 3.19 25.40
CA GLY A 329 -12.42 4.39 26.02
C GLY A 329 -10.92 4.37 26.31
N GLY A 330 -10.13 3.65 25.51
CA GLY A 330 -8.67 3.75 25.53
C GLY A 330 -8.16 5.00 24.78
N VAL A 331 -6.84 5.20 24.75
CA VAL A 331 -6.21 6.36 24.06
C VAL A 331 -6.71 6.55 22.63
N ALA A 332 -6.80 5.47 21.84
CA ALA A 332 -7.28 5.53 20.47
C ALA A 332 -8.74 6.00 20.37
N GLY A 333 -9.63 5.43 21.19
CA GLY A 333 -11.05 5.77 21.16
C GLY A 333 -11.34 7.15 21.74
N MET A 334 -10.67 7.55 22.82
CA MET A 334 -10.79 8.91 23.35
C MET A 334 -10.32 9.96 22.32
N ASN A 335 -9.19 9.73 21.66
CA ASN A 335 -8.71 10.63 20.61
C ASN A 335 -9.67 10.69 19.41
N ALA A 336 -10.23 9.55 18.99
CA ALA A 336 -11.22 9.52 17.91
C ALA A 336 -12.51 10.27 18.30
N ALA A 337 -12.99 10.07 19.54
CA ALA A 337 -14.20 10.72 20.03
C ALA A 337 -14.02 12.23 20.15
N LEU A 338 -12.91 12.69 20.74
CA LEU A 338 -12.57 14.11 20.81
C LEU A 338 -12.42 14.71 19.42
N ASN A 339 -11.73 14.03 18.50
CA ASN A 339 -11.55 14.54 17.14
C ASN A 339 -12.87 14.71 16.39
N LEU A 340 -13.80 13.78 16.50
CA LEU A 340 -15.13 13.91 15.91
C LEU A 340 -15.97 14.99 16.58
N ALA A 341 -15.91 15.10 17.91
CA ALA A 341 -16.62 16.13 18.67
C ALA A 341 -16.14 17.55 18.32
N ASP A 342 -14.82 17.74 18.21
CA ASP A 342 -14.21 19.02 17.79
C ASP A 342 -14.59 19.40 16.35
N GLN A 343 -14.94 18.42 15.51
CA GLN A 343 -15.49 18.67 14.17
C GLN A 343 -16.99 18.97 14.17
N GLY A 344 -17.65 18.99 15.33
CA GLY A 344 -19.08 19.27 15.49
C GLY A 344 -20.00 18.07 15.36
N TYR A 345 -19.47 16.83 15.39
CA TYR A 345 -20.31 15.62 15.37
C TYR A 345 -20.77 15.24 16.78
N GLN A 346 -22.00 14.72 16.89
CA GLN A 346 -22.45 14.07 18.12
C GLN A 346 -21.75 12.71 18.25
N VAL A 347 -21.12 12.46 19.40
CA VAL A 347 -20.38 11.22 19.64
C VAL A 347 -20.88 10.51 20.90
N TYR A 348 -21.11 9.21 20.78
CA TYR A 348 -21.33 8.29 21.88
C TYR A 348 -20.06 7.48 22.11
N LEU A 349 -19.43 7.59 23.28
CA LEU A 349 -18.27 6.77 23.66
C LEU A 349 -18.72 5.69 24.65
N VAL A 350 -18.52 4.43 24.29
CA VAL A 350 -18.88 3.27 25.12
C VAL A 350 -17.62 2.57 25.58
N GLU A 351 -17.38 2.54 26.88
CA GLU A 351 -16.30 1.78 27.51
C GLU A 351 -16.87 0.61 28.31
N LYS A 352 -16.16 -0.53 28.29
CA LYS A 352 -16.54 -1.73 29.01
C LYS A 352 -16.19 -1.62 30.50
N ALA A 353 -15.06 -1.01 30.84
CA ALA A 353 -14.60 -0.76 32.18
C ALA A 353 -15.34 0.43 32.83
N GLU A 354 -15.22 0.56 34.14
CA GLU A 354 -15.79 1.67 34.90
C GLU A 354 -15.09 3.00 34.60
N GLU A 355 -13.84 2.96 34.13
CA GLU A 355 -13.00 4.13 33.90
C GLU A 355 -12.35 4.11 32.51
N LEU A 356 -12.20 5.30 31.92
CA LEU A 356 -11.49 5.52 30.67
C LEU A 356 -9.96 5.40 30.84
N GLY A 357 -9.22 5.35 29.74
CA GLY A 357 -7.76 5.36 29.69
C GLY A 357 -7.13 4.06 29.20
N GLY A 358 -7.80 2.92 29.42
CA GLY A 358 -7.33 1.61 28.95
C GLY A 358 -5.90 1.29 29.41
N ILE A 359 -5.01 0.96 28.47
CA ILE A 359 -3.60 0.62 28.76
C ILE A 359 -2.80 1.82 29.28
N ALA A 360 -3.16 3.06 28.91
CA ALA A 360 -2.41 4.25 29.34
C ALA A 360 -2.35 4.38 30.86
N LYS A 361 -3.37 3.91 31.58
CA LYS A 361 -3.38 3.86 33.07
C LYS A 361 -2.25 3.03 33.68
N ARG A 362 -1.59 2.17 32.89
CA ARG A 362 -0.47 1.32 33.32
C ARG A 362 0.88 1.90 32.93
N ILE A 363 0.90 3.05 32.27
CA ILE A 363 2.10 3.72 31.77
C ILE A 363 2.25 4.99 32.58
N HIS A 364 3.29 5.08 33.40
CA HIS A 364 3.56 6.29 34.20
C HIS A 364 4.36 7.31 33.41
N TYR A 365 5.40 6.86 32.71
CA TYR A 365 6.28 7.72 31.95
C TYR A 365 6.41 7.24 30.51
N GLY A 366 6.38 8.18 29.57
CA GLY A 366 6.72 7.93 28.18
C GLY A 366 8.24 7.81 27.96
N MET A 367 8.64 7.48 26.72
CA MET A 367 10.05 7.22 26.40
C MET A 367 10.94 8.48 26.47
N GLY A 368 10.38 9.68 26.39
CA GLY A 368 11.12 10.93 26.58
C GLY A 368 10.95 11.53 27.98
N GLY A 369 10.33 10.79 28.92
CA GLY A 369 10.13 11.22 30.30
C GLY A 369 8.82 11.96 30.55
N GLU A 370 7.88 11.92 29.60
CA GLU A 370 6.56 12.54 29.72
C GLU A 370 5.78 11.87 30.85
N ASP A 371 5.11 12.64 31.71
CA ASP A 371 4.17 12.06 32.67
C ASP A 371 2.83 11.75 31.97
N VAL A 372 2.59 10.46 31.72
CA VAL A 372 1.40 9.96 31.02
C VAL A 372 0.16 10.02 31.92
N GLN A 373 0.33 10.16 33.24
CA GLN A 373 -0.76 10.28 34.22
C GLN A 373 -1.10 11.74 34.57
N ALA A 374 -0.34 12.72 34.08
CA ALA A 374 -0.53 14.13 34.42
C ALA A 374 -1.71 14.82 33.72
N THR A 375 -2.44 14.11 32.84
CA THR A 375 -3.60 14.63 32.08
C THR A 375 -4.93 14.23 32.68
#